data_AF-A0AAU7RI15-F1
#
_entry.id   AF-A0AAU7RI15-F1
#
_cell.length_a   1.000
_cell.length_b   1.000
_cell.length_c   1.000
_cell.angle_alpha   90.00
_cell.angle_beta   90.00
_cell.angle_gamma   90.00
#
_symmetry.space_group_name_H-M   'P 1'
#
loop_
_entity.id
_entity.type
_entity.pdbx_description
1 polymer ?
#
loop_
_entity_poly.entity_id
_entity_poly.type
_entity_poly.pdbx_seq_one_letter_code
_entity_poly.pdbx_strand_id
1 'polypeptide(L)'
;MKSANASIIAGVVIIVLGVLLLLDRVGIMDTASFVAPLIFAAVGVVFLALFIRRRANWWAAIPGSVFLGLAAVITTAQLTGGAWGAAFLFVFMGAGFAAVFLREPGNWWALIPSGVMFTWRSSWPPAGTAGYPYRRHPLPGFGGHLWCAFAGSGARR
;
A
#
# COMPACT_ATOMS: atom_id res chain seq x y z
N MET A 1 31.09 15.15 15.53
CA MET A 1 31.69 14.15 14.62
C MET A 1 30.68 13.38 13.73
N LYS A 2 29.35 13.46 13.91
CA LYS A 2 28.36 12.67 13.12
C LYS A 2 27.91 13.26 11.77
N SER A 3 28.15 14.55 11.50
CA SER A 3 27.61 15.25 10.30
C SER A 3 28.40 14.98 9.01
N ALA A 4 29.72 14.77 9.09
CA ALA A 4 30.56 14.53 7.90
C ALA A 4 30.17 13.24 7.16
N ASN A 5 29.94 12.15 7.91
CA ASN A 5 29.50 10.88 7.33
C ASN A 5 28.12 10.98 6.69
N ALA A 6 27.19 11.73 7.29
CA ALA A 6 25.85 11.94 6.73
C ALA A 6 25.90 12.74 5.41
N SER A 7 26.77 13.76 5.33
CA SER A 7 26.96 14.53 4.10
C SER A 7 27.61 13.70 2.98
N ILE A 8 28.58 12.85 3.31
CA ILE A 8 29.21 11.93 2.34
C ILE A 8 28.19 10.90 1.84
N ILE A 9 27.41 10.29 2.73
CA ILE A 9 26.35 9.34 2.35
C ILE A 9 25.33 10.03 1.45
N ALA A 10 24.88 11.24 1.80
CA ALA A 10 23.95 12.01 0.98
C ALA A 10 24.53 12.32 -0.41
N GLY A 11 25.80 12.72 -0.49
CA GLY A 11 26.50 12.98 -1.75
C GLY A 11 26.58 11.73 -2.63
N VAL A 12 26.99 10.58 -2.07
CA VAL A 12 27.06 9.31 -2.80
C VAL A 12 25.67 8.88 -3.29
N VAL A 13 24.64 9.00 -2.46
CA VAL A 13 23.26 8.68 -2.84
C VAL A 13 22.79 9.53 -4.03
N ILE A 14 23.07 10.83 -4.02
CA ILE A 14 22.68 11.74 -5.11
C ILE A 14 23.43 11.39 -6.41
N ILE A 15 24.73 11.07 -6.34
CA ILE A 15 25.51 10.67 -7.51
C ILE A 15 24.95 9.38 -8.11
N VAL A 16 24.73 8.35 -7.28
CA VAL A 16 24.15 7.07 -7.73
C VAL A 16 22.77 7.28 -8.35
N LEU A 17 21.91 8.09 -7.70
CA LEU A 17 20.59 8.41 -8.21
C LEU A 17 20.67 9.15 -9.56
N GLY A 18 21.59 10.09 -9.71
CA GLY A 18 21.81 10.81 -10.97
C GLY A 18 22.27 9.91 -12.12
N VAL A 19 23.17 8.96 -11.86
CA VAL A 19 23.62 7.97 -12.86
C VAL A 19 22.48 7.05 -13.28
N LEU A 20 21.69 6.58 -12.32
CA LEU A 20 20.51 5.75 -12.59
C LEU A 20 19.47 6.50 -13.45
N LEU A 21 19.19 7.77 -13.13
CA LEU A 21 18.29 8.60 -13.93
C LEU A 21 18.85 8.87 -15.34
N LEU A 22 20.16 8.98 -15.50
CA LEU A 22 20.77 9.12 -16.83
C LEU A 22 20.60 7.84 -17.66
N LEU A 23 20.82 6.66 -17.07
CA LEU A 23 20.63 5.37 -17.72
C LEU A 23 19.19 5.15 -18.17
N ASP A 24 18.23 5.57 -17.34
CA ASP A 24 16.80 5.59 -17.65
C ASP A 24 16.49 6.49 -18.86
N ARG A 25 17.09 7.69 -18.91
CA ARG A 25 16.91 8.63 -20.03
C ARG A 25 17.52 8.17 -21.35
N VAL A 26 18.58 7.36 -21.30
CA VAL A 26 19.20 6.78 -22.50
C VAL A 26 18.45 5.52 -22.95
N GLY A 27 17.46 5.04 -22.20
CA GLY A 27 16.62 3.90 -22.56
C GLY A 27 17.30 2.55 -22.42
N ILE A 28 18.41 2.49 -21.67
CA ILE A 28 19.16 1.24 -21.44
C ILE A 28 18.47 0.37 -20.39
N MET A 29 17.86 0.99 -19.37
CA MET A 29 17.22 0.26 -18.27
C MET A 29 16.09 1.08 -17.69
N ASP A 30 14.92 0.45 -17.49
CA ASP A 30 13.75 1.06 -16.86
C ASP A 30 13.97 1.07 -15.34
N THR A 31 14.65 2.09 -14.84
CA THR A 31 15.14 2.17 -13.46
C THR A 31 13.97 2.11 -12.47
N ALA A 32 12.84 2.73 -12.84
CA ALA A 32 11.63 2.76 -12.04
C ALA A 32 11.09 1.35 -11.76
N SER A 33 11.25 0.40 -12.70
CA SER A 33 10.75 -0.97 -12.55
C SER A 33 11.43 -1.77 -11.43
N PHE A 34 12.67 -1.44 -11.07
CA PHE A 34 13.43 -2.13 -10.02
C PHE A 34 13.63 -1.29 -8.76
N VAL A 35 13.92 0.00 -8.91
CA VAL A 35 14.22 0.88 -7.78
C VAL A 35 12.97 1.20 -6.98
N ALA A 36 11.84 1.48 -7.64
CA ALA A 36 10.60 1.82 -6.95
C ALA A 36 10.09 0.67 -6.05
N PRO A 37 9.92 -0.58 -6.51
CA PRO A 37 9.43 -1.65 -5.63
C PRO A 37 10.41 -1.93 -4.49
N LEU A 38 11.71 -1.80 -4.71
CA LEU A 38 12.71 -1.99 -3.66
C LEU A 38 12.60 -0.93 -2.56
N ILE A 39 12.44 0.35 -2.92
CA ILE A 39 12.25 1.44 -1.96
C ILE A 39 10.95 1.23 -1.19
N PHE A 40 9.84 0.95 -1.87
CA PHE A 40 8.55 0.72 -1.20
C PHE A 40 8.59 -0.51 -0.29
N ALA A 41 9.26 -1.60 -0.71
CA ALA A 41 9.45 -2.76 0.14
C ALA A 41 10.28 -2.43 1.38
N ALA A 42 11.40 -1.70 1.23
CA ALA A 42 12.24 -1.29 2.35
C ALA A 42 11.48 -0.41 3.36
N VAL A 43 10.73 0.58 2.88
CA VAL A 43 9.89 1.43 3.73
C VAL A 43 8.80 0.60 4.42
N GLY A 44 8.12 -0.29 3.68
CA GLY A 44 7.12 -1.19 4.24
C GLY A 44 7.67 -2.09 5.35
N VAL A 45 8.87 -2.64 5.16
CA VAL A 45 9.57 -3.45 6.17
C VAL A 45 9.92 -2.63 7.42
N VAL A 46 10.33 -1.36 7.26
CA VAL A 46 10.58 -0.46 8.42
C VAL A 46 9.30 -0.27 9.25
N PHE A 47 8.16 0.00 8.61
CA PHE A 47 6.88 0.10 9.30
C PHE A 47 6.45 -1.22 9.95
N LEU A 48 6.65 -2.36 9.27
CA LEU A 48 6.35 -3.66 9.84
C LEU A 48 7.24 -3.97 11.06
N ALA A 49 8.52 -3.57 11.02
CA ALA A 49 9.41 -3.67 12.16
C ALA A 49 8.94 -2.79 13.33
N LEU A 50 8.44 -1.57 13.07
CA LEU A 50 7.84 -0.72 14.10
C LEU A 50 6.58 -1.34 14.72
N PHE A 51 5.74 -1.96 13.88
CA PHE A 51 4.54 -2.68 14.32
C PHE A 51 4.89 -3.86 15.24
N ILE A 52 5.91 -4.65 14.89
CA ILE A 52 6.34 -5.80 15.70
C ILE A 52 6.93 -5.33 17.03
N ARG A 53 7.83 -4.32 17.00
CA ARG A 53 8.62 -3.87 18.16
C ARG A 53 7.79 -3.37 19.34
N ARG A 54 6.69 -2.64 19.12
CA ARG A 54 5.86 -2.11 20.22
C ARG A 54 4.39 -2.37 19.94
N ARG A 55 3.67 -2.90 20.94
CA ARG A 55 2.21 -3.13 20.85
C ARG A 55 1.43 -1.84 20.64
N ALA A 56 1.91 -0.74 21.24
CA ALA A 56 1.34 0.61 21.07
C ALA A 56 1.39 1.14 19.62
N ASN A 57 2.28 0.62 18.77
CA ASN A 57 2.41 1.05 17.38
C ASN A 57 1.51 0.25 16.43
N TRP A 58 0.29 -0.08 16.86
CA TRP A 58 -0.68 -0.83 16.04
C TRP A 58 -0.95 -0.14 14.70
N TRP A 59 -0.95 1.19 14.69
CA TRP A 59 -1.19 2.02 13.51
C TRP A 59 -0.16 1.78 12.39
N ALA A 60 1.05 1.30 12.70
CA ALA A 60 2.11 1.09 11.73
C ALA A 60 1.83 -0.08 10.77
N ALA A 61 0.89 -0.97 11.10
CA ALA A 61 0.48 -2.05 10.20
C ALA A 61 -0.18 -1.53 8.91
N ILE A 62 -0.93 -0.43 9.00
CA ILE A 62 -1.66 0.14 7.85
C ILE A 62 -0.68 0.73 6.80
N PRO A 63 0.17 1.72 7.13
CA PRO A 63 1.12 2.25 6.16
C PRO A 63 2.13 1.18 5.73
N GLY A 64 2.57 0.30 6.64
CA GLY A 64 3.46 -0.80 6.29
C GLY A 64 2.88 -1.74 5.25
N SER A 65 1.62 -2.15 5.40
CA SER A 65 0.99 -3.04 4.44
C SER A 65 0.71 -2.35 3.10
N VAL A 66 0.35 -1.06 3.09
CA VAL A 66 0.18 -0.29 1.84
C VAL A 66 1.48 -0.21 1.06
N PHE A 67 2.61 0.08 1.72
CA PHE A 67 3.91 0.13 1.06
C PHE A 67 4.35 -1.24 0.52
N LEU A 68 4.13 -2.32 1.26
CA LEU A 68 4.35 -3.68 0.75
C LEU A 68 3.40 -4.02 -0.42
N GLY A 69 2.15 -3.56 -0.35
CA GLY A 69 1.18 -3.69 -1.42
C GLY A 69 1.63 -3.00 -2.70
N LEU A 70 2.13 -1.76 -2.61
CA LEU A 70 2.68 -1.01 -3.75
C LEU A 70 3.91 -1.71 -4.34
N ALA A 71 4.82 -2.22 -3.51
CA ALA A 71 5.95 -3.01 -3.99
C ALA A 71 5.49 -4.25 -4.77
N ALA A 72 4.49 -4.96 -4.25
CA ALA A 72 3.89 -6.12 -4.92
C ALA A 72 3.19 -5.74 -6.23
N VAL A 73 2.44 -4.63 -6.26
CA VAL A 73 1.79 -4.11 -7.48
C VAL A 73 2.82 -3.86 -8.57
N ILE A 74 3.89 -3.13 -8.26
CA ILE A 74 4.90 -2.77 -9.27
C ILE A 74 5.60 -4.03 -9.77
N THR A 75 6.00 -4.92 -8.86
CA THR A 75 6.66 -6.19 -9.21
C THR A 75 5.78 -7.08 -10.08
N THR A 76 4.51 -7.24 -9.71
CA THR A 76 3.57 -8.09 -10.45
C THR A 76 3.13 -7.46 -11.76
N ALA A 77 3.08 -6.13 -11.85
CA ALA A 77 2.80 -5.43 -13.10
C ALA A 77 3.85 -5.74 -14.17
N GLN A 78 5.13 -5.88 -13.80
CA GLN A 78 6.18 -6.31 -14.73
C GLN A 78 6.00 -7.74 -15.23
N LEU A 79 5.49 -8.65 -14.39
CA LEU A 79 5.31 -10.06 -14.72
C LEU A 79 4.02 -10.33 -15.51
N THR A 80 2.96 -9.56 -15.25
CA THR A 80 1.60 -9.85 -15.76
C THR A 80 1.01 -8.72 -16.59
N GLY A 81 1.80 -7.73 -17.02
CA GLY A 81 1.30 -6.57 -17.76
C GLY A 81 0.27 -5.73 -16.98
N GLY A 82 0.37 -5.68 -15.65
CA GLY A 82 -0.54 -4.90 -14.80
C GLY A 82 -1.88 -5.54 -14.47
N ALA A 83 -2.18 -6.73 -15.00
CA ALA A 83 -3.46 -7.42 -14.80
C ALA A 83 -3.92 -7.54 -13.33
N TRP A 84 -2.97 -7.75 -12.41
CA TRP A 84 -3.27 -8.02 -11.00
C TRP A 84 -2.94 -6.89 -10.04
N GLY A 85 -2.58 -5.70 -10.54
CA GLY A 85 -2.06 -4.61 -9.70
C GLY A 85 -3.01 -4.20 -8.57
N ALA A 86 -4.24 -3.78 -8.91
CA ALA A 86 -5.25 -3.39 -7.92
C ALA A 86 -5.52 -4.52 -6.90
N ALA A 87 -5.56 -5.74 -7.40
CA ALA A 87 -5.80 -6.95 -6.66
C ALA A 87 -4.77 -7.18 -5.53
N PHE A 88 -3.47 -7.07 -5.83
CA PHE A 88 -2.43 -7.13 -4.81
C PHE A 88 -2.55 -5.98 -3.81
N LEU A 89 -2.79 -4.75 -4.27
CA LEU A 89 -2.94 -3.61 -3.37
C LEU A 89 -4.06 -3.81 -2.34
N PHE A 90 -5.24 -4.26 -2.78
CA PHE A 90 -6.39 -4.49 -1.89
C PHE A 90 -6.15 -5.64 -0.90
N VAL A 91 -5.46 -6.71 -1.32
CA VAL A 91 -5.10 -7.82 -0.39
C VAL A 91 -4.18 -7.32 0.71
N PHE A 92 -3.11 -6.61 0.34
CA PHE A 92 -2.14 -6.10 1.32
C PHE A 92 -2.76 -5.04 2.24
N MET A 93 -3.58 -4.15 1.70
CA MET A 93 -4.25 -3.13 2.50
C MET A 93 -5.29 -3.75 3.44
N GLY A 94 -6.09 -4.72 2.97
CA GLY A 94 -6.98 -5.52 3.82
C GLY A 94 -6.22 -6.27 4.92
N ALA A 95 -5.08 -6.89 4.60
CA ALA A 95 -4.22 -7.55 5.58
C ALA A 95 -3.66 -6.58 6.64
N GLY A 96 -3.40 -5.32 6.29
CA GLY A 96 -3.00 -4.28 7.24
C GLY A 96 -4.07 -4.00 8.28
N PHE A 97 -5.31 -3.80 7.83
CA PHE A 97 -6.45 -3.60 8.74
C PHE A 97 -6.75 -4.85 9.57
N ALA A 98 -6.68 -6.05 8.98
CA ALA A 98 -6.80 -7.30 9.72
C ALA A 98 -5.71 -7.43 10.80
N ALA A 99 -4.47 -7.06 10.48
CA ALA A 99 -3.36 -7.08 11.43
C ALA A 99 -3.56 -6.10 12.60
N VAL A 100 -4.19 -4.93 12.37
CA VAL A 100 -4.59 -4.01 13.44
C VAL A 100 -5.59 -4.67 14.38
N PHE A 101 -6.65 -5.28 13.84
CA PHE A 101 -7.68 -5.94 14.65
C PHE A 101 -7.12 -7.12 15.46
N LEU A 102 -6.26 -7.95 14.85
CA LEU A 102 -5.60 -9.06 15.54
C LEU A 102 -4.64 -8.61 16.64
N ARG A 103 -4.01 -7.44 16.48
CA ARG A 103 -3.07 -6.88 17.46
C ARG A 103 -3.81 -6.29 18.66
N GLU A 104 -4.88 -5.57 18.40
CA GLU A 104 -5.67 -4.82 19.37
C GLU A 104 -7.17 -5.00 19.03
N PRO A 105 -7.83 -6.03 19.60
CA PRO A 105 -9.25 -6.30 19.33
C PRO A 105 -10.17 -5.14 19.73
N GLY A 106 -9.70 -4.24 20.59
CA GLY A 106 -10.37 -2.96 20.88
C GLY A 106 -10.54 -2.05 19.66
N ASN A 107 -9.80 -2.28 18.57
CA ASN A 107 -9.93 -1.59 17.28
C ASN A 107 -10.85 -2.34 16.31
N TRP A 108 -12.05 -2.70 16.78
CA TRP A 108 -13.11 -3.38 16.00
C TRP A 108 -13.47 -2.65 14.69
N TRP A 109 -13.29 -1.33 14.64
CA TRP A 109 -13.47 -0.53 13.42
C TRP A 109 -12.62 -1.03 12.24
N ALA A 110 -11.45 -1.64 12.48
CA ALA A 110 -10.56 -2.11 11.43
C ALA A 110 -11.10 -3.35 10.68
N LEU A 111 -12.05 -4.07 11.27
CA LEU A 111 -12.70 -5.22 10.63
C LEU A 111 -13.54 -4.79 9.41
N ILE A 112 -14.17 -3.62 9.48
CA ILE A 112 -15.05 -3.11 8.41
C ILE A 112 -14.24 -2.82 7.13
N PRO A 113 -13.18 -1.98 7.15
CA PRO A 113 -12.32 -1.78 5.98
C PRO A 113 -11.71 -3.09 5.47
N SER A 114 -11.23 -3.95 6.38
CA SER A 114 -10.66 -5.25 6.00
C SER A 114 -11.64 -6.10 5.20
N GLY A 115 -12.90 -6.22 5.67
CA GLY A 115 -13.93 -6.98 4.99
C GLY A 115 -14.26 -6.39 3.62
N VAL A 116 -14.42 -5.07 3.52
CA VAL A 116 -14.70 -4.39 2.25
C VAL A 116 -13.57 -4.63 1.25
N MET A 117 -12.31 -4.49 1.66
CA MET A 117 -11.16 -4.69 0.77
C MET A 117 -11.06 -6.13 0.24
N PHE A 118 -11.34 -7.12 1.07
CA PHE A 118 -11.35 -8.52 0.65
C PHE A 118 -12.53 -8.84 -0.27
N THR A 119 -13.72 -8.30 0.00
CA THR A 119 -14.88 -8.47 -0.89
C THR A 119 -14.59 -7.87 -2.27
N TRP A 120 -14.04 -6.66 -2.32
CA TRP A 120 -13.67 -6.00 -3.58
C TRP A 120 -12.61 -6.78 -4.36
N ARG A 121 -11.59 -7.31 -3.67
CA ARG A 121 -10.60 -8.20 -4.30
C ARG A 121 -11.26 -9.43 -4.93
N SER A 122 -12.25 -10.00 -4.26
CA SER A 122 -12.92 -11.23 -4.73
C SER A 122 -13.84 -10.99 -5.92
N SER A 123 -14.49 -9.81 -5.98
CA SER A 123 -15.42 -9.48 -7.05
C SER A 123 -14.77 -8.88 -8.29
N TRP A 124 -13.55 -8.33 -8.19
CA TRP A 124 -12.88 -7.68 -9.32
C TRP A 124 -11.98 -8.65 -10.10
N PRO A 125 -12.29 -8.97 -11.37
CA PRO A 125 -11.45 -9.83 -12.18
C PRO A 125 -10.14 -9.12 -12.58
N PRO A 126 -9.06 -9.87 -12.88
CA PRO A 126 -7.80 -9.29 -13.33
C PRO A 126 -8.01 -8.41 -14.57
N ALA A 127 -7.34 -7.26 -14.60
CA ALA A 127 -7.37 -6.36 -15.75
C ALA A 127 -6.91 -7.12 -17.01
N GLY A 128 -7.73 -7.12 -18.05
CA GLY A 128 -7.50 -7.87 -19.30
C GLY A 128 -8.55 -8.94 -19.60
N THR A 129 -9.31 -9.44 -18.61
CA THR A 129 -10.40 -10.41 -18.85
C THR A 129 -11.74 -9.76 -19.11
N ALA A 130 -11.84 -8.45 -18.94
CA ALA A 130 -13.10 -7.75 -19.01
C ALA A 130 -13.16 -6.77 -20.17
N GLY A 131 -13.83 -7.18 -21.25
CA GLY A 131 -14.46 -6.26 -22.17
C GLY A 131 -15.62 -5.57 -21.47
N TYR A 132 -15.34 -4.60 -20.60
CA TYR A 132 -16.37 -3.76 -20.00
C TYR A 132 -16.66 -2.59 -20.95
N PRO A 133 -17.81 -2.56 -21.65
CA PRO A 133 -18.30 -1.28 -22.15
C PRO A 133 -18.60 -0.41 -20.93
N TYR A 134 -17.98 0.77 -20.88
CA TYR A 134 -18.18 1.79 -19.84
C TYR A 134 -19.63 2.34 -19.92
N ARG A 135 -20.62 1.53 -19.55
CA ARG A 135 -22.02 1.95 -19.46
C ARG A 135 -22.20 2.65 -18.11
N ARG A 136 -22.21 3.99 -18.14
CA ARG A 136 -22.56 4.80 -16.96
C ARG A 136 -24.00 4.47 -16.54
N HIS A 137 -24.17 3.57 -15.59
CA HIS A 137 -25.42 3.50 -14.85
C HIS A 137 -25.40 4.58 -13.76
N PRO A 138 -26.50 5.32 -13.56
CA PRO A 138 -26.62 6.23 -12.43
C PRO A 138 -26.56 5.39 -11.15
N LEU A 139 -25.59 5.69 -10.29
CA LEU A 139 -25.48 5.04 -8.99
C LEU A 139 -26.73 5.36 -8.15
N PRO A 140 -27.45 4.36 -7.60
CA PRO A 140 -28.43 4.64 -6.57
C PRO A 140 -27.68 5.16 -5.33
N GLY A 141 -28.15 6.29 -4.78
CA GLY A 141 -27.52 7.00 -3.69
C GLY A 141 -27.28 6.09 -2.48
N PHE A 142 -26.01 5.85 -2.16
CA PHE A 142 -25.61 5.21 -0.91
C PHE A 142 -25.79 6.23 0.23
N GLY A 143 -26.84 6.03 1.03
CA GLY A 143 -27.21 6.90 2.13
C GLY A 143 -26.15 6.96 3.23
N GLY A 144 -25.73 8.18 3.58
CA GLY A 144 -24.76 8.49 4.66
C GLY A 144 -25.27 8.27 6.08
N HIS A 145 -26.46 7.69 6.27
CA HIS A 145 -27.11 7.61 7.59
C HIS A 145 -26.57 6.49 8.49
N LEU A 146 -26.00 5.41 7.90
CA LEU A 146 -25.36 4.34 8.67
C LEU A 146 -24.00 4.74 9.25
N TRP A 147 -23.33 5.72 8.64
CA TRP A 147 -22.01 6.19 9.06
C TRP A 147 -22.07 7.08 10.31
N CYS A 148 -23.07 7.96 10.39
CA CYS A 148 -23.24 8.90 11.51
C CYS A 148 -23.65 8.21 12.82
N ALA A 149 -24.42 7.11 12.76
CA ALA A 149 -24.81 6.36 13.95
C ALA A 149 -23.63 5.59 14.58
N PHE A 150 -22.58 5.30 13.80
CA PHE A 150 -21.48 4.43 14.21
C PHE A 150 -20.23 5.20 14.66
N ALA A 151 -19.97 6.38 14.09
CA ALA A 151 -18.85 7.23 14.51
C ALA A 151 -19.03 7.80 15.94
N GLY A 152 -20.27 7.86 16.44
CA GLY A 152 -20.60 8.40 17.77
C GLY A 152 -20.34 7.45 18.96
N SER A 153 -20.08 6.16 18.72
CA SER A 153 -19.93 5.16 19.79
C SER A 153 -18.47 4.89 20.21
N GLY A 154 -17.48 5.34 19.43
CA GLY A 154 -16.04 5.16 19.72
C GLY A 154 -15.39 6.28 20.56
N ALA A 155 -16.09 7.38 20.84
CA ALA A 155 -15.54 8.53 21.57
C ALA A 155 -15.65 8.43 23.10
N ARG A 156 -16.12 7.29 23.63
CA ARG A 156 -16.22 7.05 25.07
C ARG A 156 -15.61 5.71 25.43
N ARG A 157 -14.30 5.69 25.67
CA ARG A 157 -13.62 5.02 26.78
C ARG A 157 -12.11 5.15 26.66
#